data_AF-A0A7K0MY40-F1
#
_entry.id   AF-A0A7K0MY40-F1
#
_cell.length_a   1.000
_cell.length_b   1.000
_cell.length_c   1.000
_cell.angle_alpha   90.00
_cell.angle_beta   90.00
_cell.angle_gamma   90.00
#
_symmetry.space_group_name_H-M   'P 1'
#
loop_
_entity.id
_entity.type
_entity.pdbx_description
1 polymer ?
#
loop_
_entity_poly.entity_id
_entity_poly.type
_entity_poly.pdbx_seq_one_letter_code
_entity_poly.pdbx_strand_id
1 'polypeptide(L)'
;YRCNLVTLGDAGESSGTMIDFAAGHISSEQSHPIIDALNAALGDGRDGVRFYPGVEYRHILVVPGEWAVSDCVPPHDLTGKPSIWPTGPAADKLHALMNASQAVVAEAASRVGSVATQIWLWGQGTSPTLPSFSDRYGVTGRLTSAVDLVRGLGVLAGIEVLDVPGASAGFENDYVAQRDACLASLETQDFFMLHVEATDEAGHQQLPLTKVEALERWDSEIIGPLAEALPRFGSYRILLMPDHATPCRLGTHTSDAVPYMLYDSEIEGSGGVYSESGTEGLEPVVAHELMGRLVAHALA
;
A
#
# COMPACT_ATOMS: atom_id res chain seq x y z
N TYR A 1 12.44 4.96 7.16
CA TYR A 1 11.42 5.94 7.57
C TYR A 1 10.51 6.24 6.39
N ARG A 2 9.21 6.38 6.64
CA ARG A 2 8.33 7.17 5.76
C ARG A 2 8.76 8.64 5.85
N CYS A 3 8.81 9.30 4.71
CA CYS A 3 9.24 10.67 4.55
C CYS A 3 8.17 11.44 3.76
N ASN A 4 7.34 12.21 4.46
CA ASN A 4 6.33 13.03 3.80
C ASN A 4 6.90 14.39 3.42
N LEU A 5 6.49 14.95 2.27
CA LEU A 5 6.53 16.40 2.07
C LEU A 5 5.30 17.02 2.72
N VAL A 6 5.49 18.02 3.58
CA VAL A 6 4.41 18.63 4.37
C VAL A 6 4.43 20.16 4.28
N THR A 7 3.29 20.78 4.61
CA THR A 7 3.17 22.22 4.83
C THR A 7 3.05 22.47 6.34
N LEU A 8 4.09 23.05 6.92
CA LEU A 8 4.12 23.54 8.29
C LEU A 8 3.98 25.06 8.27
N GLY A 9 3.08 25.57 9.11
CA GLY A 9 2.92 27.00 9.33
C GLY A 9 4.03 27.56 10.21
N ASP A 10 4.21 28.89 10.14
CA ASP A 10 5.23 29.59 10.91
C ASP A 10 5.19 29.23 12.39
N ALA A 11 6.37 28.88 12.90
CA ALA A 11 6.64 28.72 14.31
C ALA A 11 6.82 30.12 14.93
N GLY A 12 5.85 30.54 15.74
CA GLY A 12 6.11 31.56 16.76
C GLY A 12 7.03 30.96 17.84
N GLU A 13 6.59 30.98 19.10
CA GLU A 13 7.29 30.30 20.21
C GLU A 13 7.02 28.78 20.29
N SER A 14 6.35 28.19 19.29
CA SER A 14 5.96 26.78 19.25
C SER A 14 6.63 26.03 18.10
N SER A 15 6.50 24.70 18.08
CA SER A 15 7.04 23.80 17.06
C SER A 15 6.43 23.95 15.63
N GLY A 16 5.64 24.99 15.38
CA GLY A 16 4.86 25.18 14.15
C GLY A 16 3.56 24.36 14.12
N THR A 17 2.59 24.77 13.30
CA THR A 17 1.31 24.05 13.11
C THR A 17 1.38 23.22 11.84
N MET A 18 1.01 21.93 11.90
CA MET A 18 0.88 21.11 10.69
C MET A 18 -0.33 21.59 9.89
N ILE A 19 -0.11 22.42 8.88
CA ILE A 19 -1.18 22.96 8.02
C ILE A 19 -1.72 21.84 7.14
N ASP A 20 -0.81 21.08 6.50
CA ASP A 20 -1.18 20.01 5.59
C ASP A 20 -0.09 18.92 5.55
N PHE A 21 -0.48 17.67 5.81
CA PHE A 21 0.41 16.51 5.81
C PHE A 21 0.79 16.00 4.40
N ALA A 22 0.12 16.52 3.37
CA ALA A 22 0.24 16.12 1.97
C ALA A 22 0.70 17.26 1.04
N ALA A 23 0.97 18.44 1.61
CA ALA A 23 1.41 19.64 0.87
C ALA A 23 0.53 19.98 -0.35
N GLY A 24 -0.79 19.96 -0.16
CA GLY A 24 -1.79 20.21 -1.19
C GLY A 24 -2.01 19.03 -2.14
N HIS A 25 -1.77 17.79 -1.67
CA HIS A 25 -1.71 16.60 -2.53
C HIS A 25 -0.74 16.79 -3.70
N ILE A 26 0.49 17.21 -3.37
CA ILE A 26 1.56 17.43 -4.34
C ILE A 26 1.68 16.22 -5.29
N SER A 27 1.72 16.47 -6.60
CA SER A 27 1.86 15.39 -7.58
C SER A 27 3.28 14.81 -7.58
N SER A 28 3.45 13.58 -8.07
CA SER A 28 4.77 12.98 -8.25
C SER A 28 5.69 13.82 -9.15
N GLU A 29 5.12 14.47 -10.19
CA GLU A 29 5.87 15.38 -11.07
C GLU A 29 6.45 16.58 -10.31
N GLN A 30 5.73 17.09 -9.31
CA GLN A 30 6.19 18.18 -8.46
C GLN A 30 7.12 17.70 -7.34
N SER A 31 6.86 16.54 -6.74
CA SER A 31 7.60 16.08 -5.57
C SER A 31 8.95 15.44 -5.91
N HIS A 32 9.08 14.74 -7.03
CA HIS A 32 10.34 14.08 -7.42
C HIS A 32 11.52 15.06 -7.53
N PRO A 33 11.40 16.22 -8.19
CA PRO A 33 12.48 17.21 -8.20
C PRO A 33 12.89 17.72 -6.81
N ILE A 34 11.94 17.80 -5.87
CA ILE A 34 12.20 18.20 -4.48
C ILE A 34 13.00 17.12 -3.75
N ILE A 35 12.60 15.86 -3.91
CA ILE A 35 13.27 14.71 -3.29
C ILE A 35 14.66 14.49 -3.87
N ASP A 36 14.84 14.68 -5.17
CA ASP A 36 16.16 14.64 -5.81
C ASP A 36 17.08 15.74 -5.28
N ALA A 37 16.55 16.96 -5.10
CA ALA A 37 17.30 18.06 -4.49
C ALA A 37 17.69 17.75 -3.03
N LEU A 38 16.77 17.18 -2.24
CA LEU A 38 17.05 16.73 -0.88
C LEU A 38 18.12 15.64 -0.84
N ASN A 39 18.05 14.67 -1.74
CA ASN A 39 19.06 13.63 -1.83
C ASN A 39 20.43 14.24 -2.21
N ALA A 40 20.48 15.14 -3.19
CA ALA A 40 21.71 15.80 -3.63
C ALA A 40 22.31 16.74 -2.56
N ALA A 41 21.49 17.39 -1.73
CA ALA A 41 21.94 18.35 -0.73
C ALA A 41 22.26 17.70 0.64
N LEU A 42 21.39 16.81 1.11
CA LEU A 42 21.41 16.26 2.47
C LEU A 42 21.61 14.74 2.51
N GLY A 43 21.32 14.04 1.41
CA GLY A 43 21.45 12.58 1.29
C GLY A 43 22.69 12.15 0.51
N ASP A 44 22.49 11.38 -0.56
CA ASP A 44 23.52 10.83 -1.46
C ASP A 44 24.53 9.89 -0.75
N GLY A 45 24.06 9.19 0.28
CA GLY A 45 24.87 8.26 1.06
C GLY A 45 25.79 8.93 2.09
N ARG A 46 25.78 10.26 2.21
CA ARG A 46 26.44 10.97 3.32
C ARG A 46 25.86 10.48 4.63
N ASP A 47 26.73 10.02 5.52
CA ASP A 47 26.37 9.42 6.81
C ASP A 47 25.34 8.27 6.71
N GLY A 48 25.28 7.59 5.56
CA GLY A 48 24.31 6.52 5.30
C GLY A 48 22.88 7.00 5.03
N VAL A 49 22.68 8.31 4.79
CA VAL A 49 21.38 8.93 4.52
C VAL A 49 21.09 8.92 3.02
N ARG A 50 19.92 8.40 2.62
CA ARG A 50 19.44 8.40 1.23
C ARG A 50 17.94 8.64 1.16
N PHE A 51 17.54 9.55 0.28
CA PHE A 51 16.14 9.81 -0.02
C PHE A 51 15.75 9.08 -1.30
N TYR A 52 14.55 8.51 -1.31
CA TYR A 52 13.99 7.80 -2.45
C TYR A 52 12.61 8.37 -2.78
N PRO A 53 12.38 8.86 -4.01
CA PRO A 53 11.07 9.34 -4.40
C PRO A 53 10.07 8.16 -4.45
N GLY A 54 9.00 8.26 -3.66
CA GLY A 54 7.77 7.47 -3.85
C GLY A 54 6.68 8.25 -4.59
N VAL A 55 5.42 7.99 -4.25
CA VAL A 55 4.23 8.54 -4.93
C VAL A 55 3.70 9.79 -4.21
N GLU A 56 3.39 10.84 -4.97
CA GLU A 56 2.84 12.11 -4.46
C GLU A 56 3.72 12.68 -3.34
N TYR A 57 3.18 12.84 -2.12
CA TYR A 57 3.90 13.33 -0.95
C TYR A 57 4.60 12.21 -0.16
N ARG A 58 4.43 10.92 -0.51
CA ARG A 58 4.90 9.76 0.27
C ARG A 58 6.24 9.28 -0.28
N HIS A 59 7.32 9.49 0.47
CA HIS A 59 8.67 9.09 0.06
C HIS A 59 9.34 8.25 1.14
N ILE A 60 10.55 7.76 0.86
CA ILE A 60 11.31 6.93 1.78
C ILE A 60 12.64 7.60 2.11
N LEU A 61 12.96 7.63 3.40
CA LEU A 61 14.29 7.93 3.90
C LEU A 61 14.92 6.65 4.46
N VAL A 62 16.08 6.28 3.90
CA VAL A 62 16.95 5.22 4.42
C VAL A 62 18.10 5.87 5.18
N VAL A 63 18.35 5.37 6.39
CA VAL A 63 19.36 5.86 7.34
C VAL A 63 20.02 4.66 8.03
N PRO A 64 21.17 4.87 8.69
CA PRO A 64 21.76 3.84 9.56
C PRO A 64 20.77 3.32 10.61
N GLY A 65 20.87 2.02 10.91
CA GLY A 65 19.89 1.31 11.75
C GLY A 65 19.74 1.87 13.17
N GLU A 66 20.77 2.49 13.74
CA GLU A 66 20.69 3.11 15.06
C GLU A 66 19.74 4.30 15.12
N TRP A 67 19.36 4.87 13.96
CA TRP A 67 18.37 5.93 13.90
C TRP A 67 16.96 5.39 14.11
N ALA A 68 16.69 4.09 13.95
CA ALA A 68 15.34 3.52 14.06
C ALA A 68 14.77 3.55 15.49
N VAL A 69 15.58 3.89 16.50
CA VAL A 69 15.13 4.04 17.88
C VAL A 69 14.63 5.47 18.10
N SER A 70 13.39 5.72 17.68
CA SER A 70 12.65 6.95 17.90
C SER A 70 11.17 6.66 18.02
N ASP A 71 10.42 7.61 18.59
CA ASP A 71 8.96 7.64 18.55
C ASP A 71 8.52 8.81 17.68
N CYS A 72 7.76 8.52 16.62
CA CYS A 72 7.30 9.50 15.65
C CYS A 72 5.78 9.48 15.56
N VAL A 73 5.16 10.65 15.39
CA VAL A 73 3.72 10.77 15.15
C VAL A 73 3.46 10.88 13.63
N PRO A 74 2.52 10.10 13.07
CA PRO A 74 2.10 10.25 11.68
C PRO A 74 1.59 11.66 11.40
N PRO A 75 1.98 12.31 10.28
CA PRO A 75 1.63 13.70 10.04
C PRO A 75 0.13 13.91 9.79
N HIS A 76 -0.59 12.89 9.28
CA HIS A 76 -2.03 12.97 9.05
C HIS A 76 -2.84 13.07 10.35
N ASP A 77 -2.31 12.60 11.49
CA ASP A 77 -2.93 12.77 12.81
C ASP A 77 -2.78 14.20 13.36
N LEU A 78 -1.89 15.00 12.75
CA LEU A 78 -1.49 16.33 13.21
C LEU A 78 -2.15 17.47 12.41
N THR A 79 -2.88 17.20 11.32
CA THR A 79 -3.50 18.24 10.49
C THR A 79 -4.34 19.22 11.32
N GLY A 80 -4.02 20.52 11.22
CA GLY A 80 -4.66 21.59 11.97
C GLY A 80 -4.26 21.68 13.45
N LYS A 81 -3.28 20.89 13.90
CA LYS A 81 -2.80 20.83 15.29
C LYS A 81 -1.34 21.28 15.39
N PRO A 82 -0.84 21.62 16.59
CA PRO A 82 0.58 21.81 16.83
C PRO A 82 1.37 20.56 16.41
N SER A 83 2.53 20.78 15.79
CA SER A 83 3.38 19.66 15.38
C SER A 83 4.00 18.98 16.60
N ILE A 84 4.08 17.65 16.55
CA ILE A 84 4.70 16.82 17.59
C ILE A 84 5.93 16.16 16.98
N TRP A 85 7.11 16.70 17.27
CA TRP A 85 8.36 16.26 16.69
C TRP A 85 8.82 14.89 17.22
N PRO A 86 9.66 14.15 16.46
CA PRO A 86 10.21 12.88 16.91
C PRO A 86 10.85 12.93 18.30
N THR A 87 10.71 11.86 19.07
CA THR A 87 11.37 11.73 20.37
C THR A 87 12.20 10.45 20.44
N GLY A 88 12.96 10.27 21.53
CA GLY A 88 13.81 9.10 21.74
C GLY A 88 15.27 9.30 21.29
N PRO A 89 16.10 8.24 21.35
CA PRO A 89 17.54 8.31 21.15
C PRO A 89 18.01 8.95 19.84
N ALA A 90 17.24 8.81 18.75
CA ALA A 90 17.58 9.37 17.45
C ALA A 90 16.98 10.76 17.18
N ALA A 91 16.23 11.35 18.12
CA ALA A 91 15.47 12.59 17.92
C ALA A 91 16.33 13.74 17.39
N ASP A 92 17.48 14.01 17.99
CA ASP A 92 18.36 15.13 17.57
C ASP A 92 18.83 15.00 16.12
N LYS A 93 19.11 13.77 15.66
CA LYS A 93 19.50 13.51 14.28
C LYS A 93 18.34 13.73 13.31
N LEU A 94 17.15 13.27 13.67
CA LEU A 94 15.93 13.47 12.89
C LEU A 94 15.56 14.96 12.81
N HIS A 95 15.65 15.69 13.93
CA HIS A 95 15.39 17.12 13.99
C HIS A 95 16.38 17.90 13.13
N ALA A 96 17.67 17.58 13.22
CA ALA A 96 18.69 18.21 12.39
C ALA A 96 18.39 18.04 10.90
N LEU A 97 18.02 16.82 10.47
CA LEU A 97 17.71 16.54 9.06
C LEU A 97 16.40 17.21 8.60
N MET A 98 15.34 17.16 9.42
CA MET A 98 14.06 17.81 9.13
C MET A 98 14.21 19.34 9.05
N ASN A 99 14.96 19.95 9.95
CA ASN A 99 15.25 21.39 9.90
C ASN A 99 16.12 21.76 8.68
N ALA A 100 17.17 20.99 8.40
CA ALA A 100 18.02 21.23 7.23
C ALA A 100 17.25 21.11 5.91
N SER A 101 16.19 20.29 5.87
CA SER A 101 15.34 20.13 4.69
C SER A 101 14.59 21.40 4.30
N GLN A 102 14.27 22.29 5.24
CA GLN A 102 13.43 23.47 5.00
C GLN A 102 13.97 24.35 3.87
N ALA A 103 15.26 24.67 3.90
CA ALA A 103 15.88 25.53 2.89
C ALA A 103 15.87 24.88 1.49
N VAL A 104 16.16 23.56 1.44
CA VAL A 104 16.20 22.79 0.18
C VAL A 104 14.79 22.64 -0.40
N VAL A 105 13.81 22.32 0.44
CA VAL A 105 12.41 22.19 0.03
C VAL A 105 11.86 23.54 -0.42
N ALA A 106 12.08 24.63 0.32
CA ALA A 106 11.62 25.95 -0.06
C ALA A 106 12.16 26.38 -1.44
N GLU A 107 13.44 26.14 -1.70
CA GLU A 107 14.04 26.45 -3.00
C GLU A 107 13.44 25.58 -4.12
N ALA A 108 13.38 24.26 -3.95
CA ALA A 108 12.89 23.35 -4.98
C ALA A 108 11.38 23.50 -5.22
N ALA A 109 10.57 23.61 -4.15
CA ALA A 109 9.13 23.78 -4.20
C ALA A 109 8.72 25.04 -4.98
N SER A 110 9.48 26.13 -4.85
CA SER A 110 9.24 27.37 -5.60
C SER A 110 9.34 27.20 -7.12
N ARG A 111 10.18 26.27 -7.58
CA ARG A 111 10.40 26.00 -9.02
C ARG A 111 9.31 25.13 -9.62
N VAL A 112 8.62 24.34 -8.81
CA VAL A 112 7.56 23.40 -9.23
C VAL A 112 6.16 23.84 -8.80
N GLY A 113 6.03 25.03 -8.20
CA GLY A 113 4.75 25.57 -7.73
C GLY A 113 4.12 24.79 -6.58
N SER A 114 4.93 24.18 -5.71
CA SER A 114 4.46 23.45 -4.53
C SER A 114 4.43 24.35 -3.29
N VAL A 115 3.50 24.04 -2.37
CA VAL A 115 3.41 24.66 -1.03
C VAL A 115 4.17 23.88 0.04
N ALA A 116 4.89 22.82 -0.33
CA ALA A 116 5.69 22.04 0.61
C ALA A 116 6.75 22.92 1.28
N THR A 117 6.96 22.69 2.57
CA THR A 117 7.84 23.50 3.43
C THR A 117 9.04 22.70 3.93
N GLN A 118 8.86 21.42 4.21
CA GLN A 118 9.92 20.53 4.68
C GLN A 118 9.50 19.06 4.56
N ILE A 119 10.44 18.17 4.89
CA ILE A 119 10.13 16.76 5.13
C ILE A 119 9.56 16.53 6.53
N TRP A 120 8.81 15.45 6.69
CA TRP A 120 8.35 14.90 7.96
C TRP A 120 8.65 13.41 8.05
N LEU A 121 9.38 13.01 9.10
CA LEU A 121 9.88 11.64 9.25
C LEU A 121 9.05 10.87 10.28
N TRP A 122 8.50 9.74 9.85
CA TRP A 122 7.67 8.86 10.67
C TRP A 122 7.70 7.41 10.16
N GLY A 123 7.00 6.49 10.81
CA GLY A 123 6.93 5.10 10.36
C GLY A 123 8.31 4.44 10.28
N GLN A 124 9.09 4.60 11.35
CA GLN A 124 10.39 3.99 11.54
C GLN A 124 10.27 2.46 11.53
N GLY A 125 11.25 1.81 10.92
CA GLY A 125 11.27 0.36 10.77
C GLY A 125 12.54 -0.07 10.06
N THR A 126 12.89 -1.34 10.26
CA THR A 126 13.98 -2.00 9.53
C THR A 126 13.42 -2.74 8.33
N SER A 127 14.22 -2.92 7.29
CA SER A 127 13.85 -3.81 6.18
C SER A 127 13.64 -5.23 6.75
N PRO A 128 12.42 -5.80 6.66
CA PRO A 128 12.18 -7.16 7.11
C PRO A 128 12.81 -8.14 6.11
N THR A 129 13.19 -9.32 6.59
CA THR A 129 13.56 -10.44 5.72
C THR A 129 12.42 -11.44 5.71
N LEU A 130 11.85 -11.71 4.54
CA LEU A 130 10.83 -12.74 4.36
C LEU A 130 11.45 -13.94 3.64
N PRO A 131 11.02 -15.18 3.94
CA PRO A 131 11.30 -16.32 3.08
C PRO A 131 10.73 -16.06 1.68
N SER A 132 11.44 -16.54 0.65
CA SER A 132 10.91 -16.56 -0.71
C SER A 132 9.59 -17.33 -0.75
N PHE A 133 8.62 -16.81 -1.49
CA PHE A 133 7.32 -17.44 -1.74
C PHE A 133 7.51 -18.81 -2.39
N SER A 134 8.41 -18.89 -3.38
CA SER A 134 8.74 -20.14 -4.06
C SER A 134 9.43 -21.14 -3.13
N ASP A 135 10.36 -20.69 -2.28
CA ASP A 135 11.01 -21.58 -1.31
C ASP A 135 10.01 -22.11 -0.27
N ARG A 136 9.02 -21.29 0.11
CA ARG A 136 8.03 -21.64 1.12
C ARG A 136 6.92 -22.55 0.60
N TYR A 137 6.44 -22.32 -0.61
CA TYR A 137 5.24 -22.96 -1.15
C TYR A 137 5.49 -23.83 -2.38
N GLY A 138 6.68 -23.80 -2.97
CA GLY A 138 7.05 -24.63 -4.13
C GLY A 138 6.44 -24.18 -5.45
N VAL A 139 5.81 -23.01 -5.49
CA VAL A 139 5.12 -22.44 -6.66
C VAL A 139 5.74 -21.10 -7.06
N THR A 140 5.70 -20.78 -8.36
CA THR A 140 6.09 -19.45 -8.83
C THR A 140 4.86 -18.60 -9.12
N GLY A 141 5.00 -17.28 -8.97
CA GLY A 141 3.86 -16.41 -9.16
C GLY A 141 4.20 -14.96 -9.37
N ARG A 142 3.15 -14.24 -9.76
CA ARG A 142 3.16 -12.80 -10.03
C ARG A 142 2.08 -12.11 -9.22
N LEU A 143 2.22 -10.81 -9.04
CA LEU A 143 1.18 -9.98 -8.43
C LEU A 143 1.02 -8.66 -9.17
N THR A 144 -0.20 -8.13 -9.14
CA THR A 144 -0.51 -6.76 -9.57
C THR A 144 -1.18 -6.01 -8.44
N SER A 145 -0.68 -4.80 -8.17
CA SER A 145 -1.27 -3.84 -7.25
C SER A 145 -0.78 -2.45 -7.62
N ALA A 146 -1.64 -1.44 -7.44
CA ALA A 146 -1.27 -0.03 -7.48
C ALA A 146 -0.78 0.50 -6.12
N VAL A 147 -0.84 -0.32 -5.07
CA VAL A 147 -0.48 0.07 -3.70
C VAL A 147 0.96 -0.33 -3.40
N ASP A 148 1.82 0.66 -3.16
CA ASP A 148 3.26 0.46 -2.89
C ASP A 148 3.53 -0.52 -1.73
N LEU A 149 2.66 -0.55 -0.72
CA LEU A 149 2.79 -1.49 0.40
C LEU A 149 2.68 -2.95 -0.07
N VAL A 150 1.64 -3.27 -0.84
CA VAL A 150 1.40 -4.62 -1.38
C VAL A 150 2.50 -5.00 -2.37
N ARG A 151 2.90 -4.07 -3.24
CA ARG A 151 4.03 -4.25 -4.16
C ARG A 151 5.33 -4.55 -3.41
N GLY A 152 5.61 -3.79 -2.34
CA GLY A 152 6.78 -3.98 -1.50
C GLY A 152 6.80 -5.35 -0.81
N LEU A 153 5.66 -5.82 -0.30
CA LEU A 153 5.54 -7.18 0.25
C LEU A 153 5.81 -8.25 -0.81
N GLY A 154 5.35 -8.02 -2.05
CA GLY A 154 5.69 -8.83 -3.21
C GLY A 154 7.19 -8.98 -3.43
N VAL A 155 7.89 -7.84 -3.51
CA VAL A 155 9.35 -7.81 -3.69
C VAL A 155 10.06 -8.53 -2.54
N LEU A 156 9.64 -8.30 -1.29
CA LEU A 156 10.22 -8.93 -0.11
C LEU A 156 10.00 -10.45 -0.08
N ALA A 157 8.85 -10.92 -0.56
CA ALA A 157 8.52 -12.34 -0.68
C ALA A 157 9.08 -12.97 -1.96
N GLY A 158 9.76 -12.22 -2.83
CA GLY A 158 10.27 -12.74 -4.11
C GLY A 158 9.17 -13.08 -5.12
N ILE A 159 8.00 -12.45 -5.03
CA ILE A 159 6.92 -12.55 -6.02
C ILE A 159 7.12 -11.42 -7.04
N GLU A 160 7.14 -11.76 -8.34
CA GLU A 160 7.31 -10.77 -9.40
C GLU A 160 6.13 -9.79 -9.42
N VAL A 161 6.41 -8.50 -9.24
CA VAL A 161 5.40 -7.43 -9.30
C VAL A 161 5.25 -6.96 -10.74
N LEU A 162 4.04 -7.07 -11.29
CA LEU A 162 3.73 -6.58 -12.63
C LEU A 162 3.22 -5.15 -12.60
N ASP A 163 3.79 -4.34 -13.50
CA ASP A 163 3.24 -3.04 -13.85
C ASP A 163 2.19 -3.22 -14.95
N VAL A 164 0.93 -3.06 -14.56
CA VAL A 164 -0.22 -3.17 -15.47
C VAL A 164 -0.67 -1.76 -15.84
N PRO A 165 -0.58 -1.35 -17.13
CA PRO A 165 -1.09 -0.06 -17.57
C PRO A 165 -2.56 0.12 -17.19
N GLY A 166 -2.91 1.28 -16.62
CA GLY A 166 -4.28 1.57 -16.19
C GLY A 166 -4.64 1.05 -14.79
N ALA A 167 -3.81 0.19 -14.17
CA ALA A 167 -4.00 -0.16 -12.77
C ALA A 167 -3.73 1.08 -11.89
N SER A 168 -4.70 1.43 -11.04
CA SER A 168 -4.61 2.58 -10.14
C SER A 168 -5.22 2.25 -8.78
N ALA A 169 -4.88 3.06 -7.77
CA ALA A 169 -5.51 2.97 -6.45
C ALA A 169 -6.92 3.62 -6.43
N GLY A 170 -7.22 4.45 -7.43
CA GLY A 170 -8.47 5.22 -7.53
C GLY A 170 -9.62 4.45 -8.19
N PHE A 171 -10.74 5.16 -8.38
CA PHE A 171 -11.98 4.58 -8.94
C PHE A 171 -11.89 4.35 -10.46
N GLU A 172 -10.97 5.04 -11.13
CA GLU A 172 -10.66 4.90 -12.55
C GLU A 172 -9.82 3.65 -12.90
N ASN A 173 -9.51 2.80 -11.91
CA ASN A 173 -8.74 1.57 -12.10
C ASN A 173 -9.25 0.74 -13.29
N ASP A 174 -8.32 0.21 -14.06
CA ASP A 174 -8.58 -0.68 -15.20
C ASP A 174 -8.59 -2.15 -14.75
N TYR A 175 -9.77 -2.62 -14.32
CA TYR A 175 -9.99 -3.99 -13.84
C TYR A 175 -9.77 -5.01 -14.96
N VAL A 176 -10.13 -4.67 -16.19
CA VAL A 176 -9.94 -5.51 -17.37
C VAL A 176 -8.46 -5.74 -17.65
N ALA A 177 -7.65 -4.68 -17.62
CA ALA A 177 -6.20 -4.80 -17.79
C ALA A 177 -5.56 -5.67 -16.70
N GLN A 178 -5.99 -5.54 -15.44
CA GLN A 178 -5.50 -6.38 -14.35
C GLN A 178 -5.89 -7.86 -14.52
N ARG A 179 -7.13 -8.14 -14.94
CA ARG A 179 -7.59 -9.49 -15.27
C ARG A 179 -6.77 -10.09 -16.42
N ASP A 180 -6.56 -9.35 -17.49
CA ASP A 180 -5.83 -9.85 -18.66
C ASP A 180 -4.36 -10.14 -18.31
N ALA A 181 -3.75 -9.32 -17.45
CA ALA A 181 -2.43 -9.59 -16.90
C ALA A 181 -2.38 -10.86 -16.02
N CYS A 182 -3.44 -11.13 -15.25
CA CYS A 182 -3.60 -12.39 -14.50
C CYS A 182 -3.60 -13.59 -15.45
N LEU A 183 -4.49 -13.59 -16.44
CA LEU A 183 -4.61 -14.70 -17.41
C LEU A 183 -3.32 -14.92 -18.20
N ALA A 184 -2.67 -13.85 -18.65
CA ALA A 184 -1.39 -13.93 -19.35
C ALA A 184 -0.27 -14.48 -18.45
N SER A 185 -0.30 -14.18 -17.16
CA SER A 185 0.70 -14.68 -16.21
C SER A 185 0.57 -16.17 -15.97
N LEU A 186 -0.67 -16.65 -15.81
CA LEU A 186 -0.98 -18.05 -15.55
C LEU A 186 -0.61 -18.99 -16.71
N GLU A 187 -0.32 -18.48 -17.90
CA GLU A 187 0.29 -19.26 -19.00
C GLU A 187 1.69 -19.80 -18.64
N THR A 188 2.37 -19.19 -17.67
CA THR A 188 3.77 -19.49 -17.32
C THR A 188 4.05 -19.56 -15.82
N GLN A 189 3.03 -19.34 -14.99
CA GLN A 189 3.15 -19.25 -13.53
C GLN A 189 2.03 -20.07 -12.87
N ASP A 190 2.29 -20.57 -11.67
CA ASP A 190 1.32 -21.37 -10.92
C ASP A 190 0.35 -20.49 -10.09
N PHE A 191 0.78 -19.26 -9.75
CA PHE A 191 0.07 -18.37 -8.85
C PHE A 191 -0.02 -16.94 -9.38
N PHE A 192 -1.16 -16.29 -9.15
CA PHE A 192 -1.34 -14.87 -9.38
C PHE A 192 -2.12 -14.20 -8.25
N MET A 193 -1.58 -13.10 -7.70
CA MET A 193 -2.29 -12.24 -6.76
C MET A 193 -2.76 -10.96 -7.46
N LEU A 194 -4.07 -10.80 -7.59
CA LEU A 194 -4.70 -9.59 -8.13
C LEU A 194 -5.24 -8.75 -6.98
N HIS A 195 -4.76 -7.51 -6.85
CA HIS A 195 -5.19 -6.58 -5.81
C HIS A 195 -5.92 -5.37 -6.41
N VAL A 196 -7.07 -5.02 -5.81
CA VAL A 196 -7.90 -3.87 -6.17
C VAL A 196 -8.09 -3.00 -4.93
N GLU A 197 -7.68 -1.74 -5.00
CA GLU A 197 -7.73 -0.80 -3.86
C GLU A 197 -9.02 0.02 -3.79
N ALA A 198 -9.70 0.22 -4.94
CA ALA A 198 -10.81 1.17 -5.06
C ALA A 198 -11.95 0.96 -4.05
N THR A 199 -12.16 -0.27 -3.57
CA THR A 199 -13.18 -0.61 -2.56
C THR A 199 -12.82 -0.09 -1.16
N ASP A 200 -11.53 -0.02 -0.83
CA ASP A 200 -11.02 0.54 0.41
C ASP A 200 -11.08 2.07 0.40
N GLU A 201 -10.62 2.69 -0.69
CA GLU A 201 -10.70 4.16 -0.89
C GLU A 201 -12.14 4.68 -0.77
N ALA A 202 -13.11 3.97 -1.36
CA ALA A 202 -14.53 4.32 -1.20
C ALA A 202 -15.02 4.16 0.25
N GLY A 203 -14.45 3.20 0.99
CA GLY A 203 -14.66 3.03 2.43
C GLY A 203 -14.17 4.24 3.23
N HIS A 204 -12.92 4.65 3.02
CA HIS A 204 -12.30 5.80 3.67
C HIS A 204 -13.02 7.12 3.36
N GLN A 205 -13.42 7.33 2.10
CA GLN A 205 -14.12 8.54 1.66
C GLN A 205 -15.63 8.53 2.01
N GLN A 206 -16.11 7.49 2.69
CA GLN A 206 -17.51 7.33 3.10
C GLN A 206 -18.49 7.38 1.91
N LEU A 207 -18.10 6.79 0.78
CA LEU A 207 -18.86 6.75 -0.47
C LEU A 207 -19.48 5.36 -0.69
N PRO A 208 -20.62 5.03 -0.07
CA PRO A 208 -21.18 3.68 -0.12
C PRO A 208 -21.58 3.24 -1.54
N LEU A 209 -22.12 4.14 -2.36
CA LEU A 209 -22.52 3.82 -3.73
C LEU A 209 -21.31 3.55 -4.62
N THR A 210 -20.23 4.32 -4.46
CA THR A 210 -18.96 4.08 -5.16
C THR A 210 -18.32 2.76 -4.72
N LYS A 211 -18.43 2.40 -3.45
CA LYS A 211 -17.95 1.11 -2.95
C LYS A 211 -18.72 -0.06 -3.58
N VAL A 212 -20.04 0.07 -3.70
CA VAL A 212 -20.89 -0.92 -4.40
C VAL A 212 -20.50 -1.02 -5.87
N GLU A 213 -20.36 0.11 -6.58
CA GLU A 213 -19.95 0.14 -7.98
C GLU A 213 -18.59 -0.54 -8.20
N ALA A 214 -17.60 -0.29 -7.33
CA ALA A 214 -16.30 -0.94 -7.39
C ALA A 214 -16.41 -2.47 -7.20
N LEU A 215 -17.26 -2.95 -6.27
CA LEU A 215 -17.51 -4.38 -6.07
C LEU A 215 -18.22 -5.02 -7.28
N GLU A 216 -19.20 -4.34 -7.88
CA GLU A 216 -19.90 -4.81 -9.10
C GLU A 216 -18.96 -4.89 -10.31
N ARG A 217 -18.03 -3.93 -10.45
CA ARG A 217 -16.96 -3.98 -11.45
C ARG A 217 -15.99 -5.11 -11.17
N TRP A 218 -15.66 -5.37 -9.90
CA TRP A 218 -14.81 -6.49 -9.53
C TRP A 218 -15.43 -7.83 -9.95
N ASP A 219 -16.73 -8.02 -9.71
CA ASP A 219 -17.47 -9.21 -10.10
C ASP A 219 -17.54 -9.36 -11.64
N SER A 220 -18.00 -8.32 -12.33
CA SER A 220 -18.28 -8.38 -13.78
C SER A 220 -17.05 -8.26 -14.68
N GLU A 221 -16.01 -7.52 -14.30
CA GLU A 221 -14.83 -7.28 -15.13
C GLU A 221 -13.68 -8.25 -14.80
N ILE A 222 -13.64 -8.82 -13.58
CA ILE A 222 -12.57 -9.72 -13.11
C ILE A 222 -13.10 -11.11 -12.78
N ILE A 223 -13.91 -11.26 -11.71
CA ILE A 223 -14.20 -12.58 -11.12
C ILE A 223 -14.96 -13.48 -12.10
N GLY A 224 -16.06 -12.99 -12.68
CA GLY A 224 -16.84 -13.73 -13.68
C GLY A 224 -15.99 -14.16 -14.88
N PRO A 225 -15.31 -13.23 -15.58
CA PRO A 225 -14.41 -13.58 -16.68
C PRO A 225 -13.25 -14.51 -16.30
N LEU A 226 -12.68 -14.41 -15.09
CA LEU A 226 -11.67 -15.36 -14.62
C LEU A 226 -12.27 -16.75 -14.43
N ALA A 227 -13.44 -16.86 -13.80
CA ALA A 227 -14.12 -18.15 -13.61
C ALA A 227 -14.43 -18.85 -14.95
N GLU A 228 -14.75 -18.09 -15.99
CA GLU A 228 -14.95 -18.62 -17.35
C GLU A 228 -13.64 -19.06 -18.02
N ALA A 229 -12.54 -18.33 -17.82
CA ALA A 229 -11.27 -18.55 -18.51
C ALA A 229 -10.35 -19.57 -17.83
N LEU A 230 -10.35 -19.64 -16.50
CA LEU A 230 -9.44 -20.49 -15.71
C LEU A 230 -9.51 -22.00 -16.02
N PRO A 231 -10.67 -22.59 -16.37
CA PRO A 231 -10.73 -24.00 -16.77
C PRO A 231 -9.78 -24.40 -17.91
N ARG A 232 -9.33 -23.45 -18.75
CA ARG A 232 -8.37 -23.74 -19.82
C ARG A 232 -6.98 -24.15 -19.31
N PHE A 233 -6.67 -23.83 -18.05
CA PHE A 233 -5.40 -24.19 -17.39
C PHE A 233 -5.48 -25.52 -16.62
N GLY A 234 -6.65 -26.20 -16.64
CA GLY A 234 -6.89 -27.42 -15.87
C GLY A 234 -7.56 -27.13 -14.53
N SER A 235 -7.23 -27.94 -13.52
CA SER A 235 -7.73 -27.75 -12.15
C SER A 235 -7.18 -26.46 -11.55
N TYR A 236 -8.05 -25.66 -10.95
CA TYR A 236 -7.70 -24.34 -10.44
C TYR A 236 -8.38 -24.04 -9.10
N ARG A 237 -7.83 -23.06 -8.38
CA ARG A 237 -8.40 -22.53 -7.14
C ARG A 237 -8.45 -21.03 -7.17
N ILE A 238 -9.42 -20.46 -6.46
CA ILE A 238 -9.55 -19.01 -6.27
C ILE A 238 -9.71 -18.74 -4.76
N LEU A 239 -8.86 -17.88 -4.21
CA LEU A 239 -9.06 -17.30 -2.89
C LEU A 239 -9.50 -15.83 -3.06
N LEU A 240 -10.73 -15.54 -2.67
CA LEU A 240 -11.28 -14.18 -2.64
C LEU A 240 -11.43 -13.73 -1.19
N MET A 241 -10.81 -12.61 -0.84
CA MET A 241 -10.97 -11.95 0.46
C MET A 241 -10.44 -10.51 0.39
N PRO A 242 -10.99 -9.57 1.17
CA PRO A 242 -10.27 -8.35 1.50
C PRO A 242 -9.21 -8.67 2.58
N ASP A 243 -8.20 -7.81 2.71
CA ASP A 243 -7.18 -7.90 3.75
C ASP A 243 -7.65 -7.28 5.09
N HIS A 244 -8.59 -6.33 5.05
CA HIS A 244 -9.25 -5.77 6.22
C HIS A 244 -10.67 -5.23 5.94
N ALA A 245 -11.39 -4.89 7.01
CA ALA A 245 -12.69 -4.23 6.94
C ALA A 245 -12.52 -2.70 6.99
N THR A 246 -13.19 -1.99 6.09
CA THR A 246 -13.25 -0.51 6.08
C THR A 246 -14.70 -0.04 5.92
N PRO A 247 -15.48 0.01 7.01
CA PRO A 247 -16.89 0.39 6.94
C PRO A 247 -17.05 1.87 6.55
N CYS A 248 -17.83 2.17 5.50
CA CYS A 248 -18.05 3.54 5.02
C CYS A 248 -18.53 4.49 6.12
N ARG A 249 -19.35 4.01 7.06
CA ARG A 249 -19.83 4.80 8.19
C ARG A 249 -18.69 5.32 9.10
N LEU A 250 -17.62 4.56 9.22
CA LEU A 250 -16.48 4.88 10.07
C LEU A 250 -15.36 5.59 9.30
N GLY A 251 -15.22 5.33 7.99
CA GLY A 251 -14.18 5.96 7.17
C GLY A 251 -12.76 5.53 7.56
N THR A 252 -12.62 4.41 8.27
CA THR A 252 -11.34 3.90 8.77
C THR A 252 -11.39 2.38 8.91
N HIS A 253 -10.22 1.75 9.00
CA HIS A 253 -10.10 0.31 9.15
C HIS A 253 -10.65 -0.14 10.50
N THR A 254 -11.29 -1.31 10.53
CA THR A 254 -11.68 -1.98 11.77
C THR A 254 -11.01 -3.35 11.88
N SER A 255 -10.99 -3.90 13.10
CA SER A 255 -10.48 -5.24 13.38
C SER A 255 -11.56 -6.33 13.21
N ASP A 256 -12.67 -6.01 12.56
CA ASP A 256 -13.75 -6.96 12.33
C ASP A 256 -13.27 -8.07 11.39
N ALA A 257 -13.81 -9.28 11.58
CA ALA A 257 -13.56 -10.37 10.64
C ALA A 257 -14.14 -10.02 9.27
N VAL A 258 -13.47 -10.50 8.22
CA VAL A 258 -13.88 -10.27 6.82
C VAL A 258 -14.36 -11.56 6.17
N PRO A 259 -15.29 -11.49 5.19
CA PRO A 259 -15.67 -12.67 4.43
C PRO A 259 -14.49 -13.17 3.60
N TYR A 260 -14.39 -14.49 3.44
CA TYR A 260 -13.48 -15.09 2.45
C TYR A 260 -14.18 -16.24 1.73
N MET A 261 -13.73 -16.53 0.53
CA MET A 261 -14.14 -17.68 -0.26
C MET A 261 -12.90 -18.38 -0.81
N LEU A 262 -12.75 -19.67 -0.52
CA LEU A 262 -11.78 -20.55 -1.15
C LEU A 262 -12.54 -21.52 -2.06
N TYR A 263 -12.42 -21.31 -3.36
CA TYR A 263 -12.98 -22.17 -4.39
C TYR A 263 -11.92 -23.15 -4.88
N ASP A 264 -12.30 -24.40 -5.07
CA ASP A 264 -11.49 -25.46 -5.70
C ASP A 264 -12.35 -26.13 -6.79
N SER A 265 -11.88 -26.10 -8.04
CA SER A 265 -12.59 -26.66 -9.19
C SER A 265 -12.84 -28.17 -9.10
N GLU A 266 -12.11 -28.88 -8.24
CA GLU A 266 -12.22 -30.34 -8.07
C GLU A 266 -13.13 -30.73 -6.89
N ILE A 267 -13.60 -29.76 -6.10
CA ILE A 267 -14.41 -29.99 -4.90
C ILE A 267 -15.76 -29.29 -5.04
N GLU A 268 -16.84 -30.06 -5.02
CA GLU A 268 -18.19 -29.50 -5.04
C GLU A 268 -18.49 -28.81 -3.69
N GLY A 269 -18.58 -27.49 -3.72
CA GLY A 269 -18.90 -26.66 -2.55
C GLY A 269 -20.40 -26.57 -2.29
N SER A 270 -20.77 -26.06 -1.12
CA SER A 270 -22.18 -25.82 -0.74
C SER A 270 -22.86 -24.72 -1.57
N GLY A 271 -22.10 -23.95 -2.35
CA GLY A 271 -22.56 -22.72 -2.98
C GLY A 271 -22.91 -21.64 -1.95
N GLY A 272 -23.50 -20.53 -2.42
CA GLY A 272 -23.94 -19.44 -1.56
C GLY A 272 -23.79 -18.07 -2.22
N VAL A 273 -24.05 -17.02 -1.43
CA VAL A 273 -23.78 -15.63 -1.80
C VAL A 273 -22.57 -15.16 -1.00
N TYR A 274 -21.57 -14.64 -1.69
CA TYR A 274 -20.38 -14.07 -1.05
C TYR A 274 -20.71 -12.68 -0.49
N SER A 275 -20.94 -12.62 0.82
CA SER A 275 -21.17 -11.40 1.60
C SER A 275 -20.79 -11.62 3.05
N GLU A 276 -20.75 -10.55 3.85
CA GLU A 276 -20.57 -10.65 5.30
C GLU A 276 -21.66 -11.53 5.92
N SER A 277 -22.93 -11.33 5.55
CA SER A 277 -24.06 -12.16 6.03
C SER A 277 -23.98 -13.61 5.55
N GLY A 278 -23.40 -13.87 4.37
CA GLY A 278 -23.19 -15.21 3.84
C GLY A 278 -22.15 -16.01 4.63
N THR A 279 -21.30 -15.33 5.41
CA THR A 279 -20.21 -15.94 6.19
C THR A 279 -20.38 -15.77 7.71
N GLU A 280 -21.37 -15.01 8.18
CA GLU A 280 -21.58 -14.64 9.60
C GLU A 280 -21.67 -15.85 10.57
N GLY A 281 -22.18 -16.99 10.09
CA GLY A 281 -22.31 -18.22 10.90
C GLY A 281 -21.07 -19.12 10.90
N LEU A 282 -20.01 -18.75 10.19
CA LEU A 282 -18.79 -19.54 10.08
C LEU A 282 -17.77 -19.10 11.12
N GLU A 283 -16.98 -20.04 11.64
CA GLU A 283 -15.89 -19.72 12.55
C GLU A 283 -14.77 -18.98 11.79
N PRO A 284 -14.31 -17.81 12.29
CA PRO A 284 -13.22 -17.08 11.65
C PRO A 284 -11.95 -17.93 11.56
N VAL A 285 -11.29 -17.88 10.41
CA VAL A 285 -10.01 -18.57 10.18
C VAL A 285 -8.88 -17.54 10.17
N VAL A 286 -7.71 -17.94 10.65
CA VAL A 286 -6.52 -17.09 10.63
C VAL A 286 -6.02 -16.95 9.19
N ALA A 287 -6.04 -15.72 8.66
CA ALA A 287 -5.81 -15.43 7.24
C ALA A 287 -4.48 -15.98 6.70
N HIS A 288 -3.39 -15.92 7.49
CA HIS A 288 -2.07 -16.39 7.03
C HIS A 288 -2.00 -17.91 6.78
N GLU A 289 -2.99 -18.68 7.22
CA GLU A 289 -3.10 -20.11 6.93
C GLU A 289 -3.76 -20.40 5.57
N LEU A 290 -4.54 -19.45 5.03
CA LEU A 290 -5.30 -19.64 3.80
C LEU A 290 -4.41 -19.82 2.57
N MET A 291 -3.25 -19.16 2.54
CA MET A 291 -2.30 -19.32 1.43
C MET A 291 -1.85 -20.77 1.29
N GLY A 292 -1.56 -21.44 2.41
CA GLY A 292 -1.21 -22.87 2.40
C GLY A 292 -2.33 -23.74 1.84
N ARG A 293 -3.60 -23.41 2.11
CA ARG A 293 -4.76 -24.12 1.57
C ARG A 293 -4.95 -23.87 0.08
N LEU A 294 -4.69 -22.64 -0.38
CA LEU A 294 -4.78 -22.26 -1.79
C LEU A 294 -3.77 -23.02 -2.65
N VAL A 295 -2.51 -23.04 -2.22
CA VAL A 295 -1.39 -23.60 -3.00
C VAL A 295 -1.10 -25.08 -2.73
N ALA A 296 -1.70 -25.68 -1.69
CA ALA A 296 -1.51 -27.10 -1.42
C ALA A 296 -1.94 -27.94 -2.63
N HIS A 297 -1.08 -28.81 -3.14
CA HIS A 297 -1.55 -29.83 -4.09
C HIS A 297 -2.69 -30.61 -3.44
N ALA A 298 -3.78 -30.88 -4.18
CA ALA A 298 -4.76 -31.86 -3.74
C ALA A 298 -3.97 -33.12 -3.37
N LEU A 299 -4.03 -33.53 -2.11
CA LEU A 299 -3.38 -34.75 -1.68
C LEU A 299 -3.95 -35.88 -2.55
N ALA A 300 -3.09 -36.44 -3.41
CA ALA A 300 -3.39 -37.64 -4.18
C ALA A 300 -3.65 -38.84 -3.25
#